data_AF-B5DQ59-F1
#
_entry.id   AF-B5DQ59-F1
#
_cell.length_a   1.000
_cell.length_b   1.000
_cell.length_c   1.000
_cell.angle_alpha   90.00
_cell.angle_beta   90.00
_cell.angle_gamma   90.00
#
_symmetry.space_group_name_H-M   'P 1'
#
loop_
_entity.id
_entity.type
_entity.pdbx_description
1 polymer ?
#
loop_
_entity_poly.entity_id
_entity_poly.type
_entity_poly.pdbx_seq_one_letter_code
_entity_poly.pdbx_strand_id
1 'polypeptide(L)'
;MAQFTLYNKHNAPPSNDITRVDCDHVPLCSANDVQLRFLVPDDLTEVRQLCQEWFPIDYPLSWYEDITSSTRFFALAAVYNLAIIGLIVAEIKPYRNVNKEDKGILPDSMGRTADVGYILSLGVHRSHRRNGIGSLLLDALMNHLTTVERHSVKAIFLHTLTTNQPAIFFYEKRRFTLHSFLPYYYNIRGKGKDGFTYVNYINGGHPPWTLLDHIKHYATKVRHTSTLCVWMASRVQQVVRWFYHKLLMRFNFIE
;
A
#
# COMPACT_ATOMS: atom_id res chain seq x y z
N MET A 1 -16.88 -11.21 -5.33
CA MET A 1 -16.20 -12.48 -5.05
C MET A 1 -15.67 -12.98 -6.38
N ALA A 2 -14.42 -12.70 -6.69
CA ALA A 2 -13.81 -13.26 -7.90
C ALA A 2 -13.35 -14.68 -7.53
N GLN A 3 -14.15 -15.67 -7.93
CA GLN A 3 -13.80 -17.08 -7.84
C GLN A 3 -12.83 -17.37 -8.98
N PHE A 4 -11.63 -17.86 -8.66
CA PHE A 4 -10.58 -18.18 -9.64
C PHE A 4 -10.31 -19.69 -9.66
N THR A 5 -10.27 -20.26 -10.85
CA THR A 5 -10.11 -21.71 -11.11
C THR A 5 -8.98 -21.89 -12.13
N LEU A 6 -8.10 -22.88 -11.90
CA LEU A 6 -6.89 -23.12 -12.71
C LEU A 6 -7.11 -24.11 -13.87
N TYR A 7 -6.32 -23.93 -14.94
CA TYR A 7 -6.16 -24.76 -16.14
C TYR A 7 -5.36 -26.06 -15.94
N ASN A 8 -5.75 -27.12 -16.64
CA ASN A 8 -5.15 -28.45 -16.63
C ASN A 8 -4.10 -28.60 -17.75
N LYS A 9 -2.83 -28.86 -17.40
CA LYS A 9 -1.76 -29.16 -18.37
C LYS A 9 -1.56 -30.67 -18.45
N HIS A 10 -1.90 -31.29 -19.58
CA HIS A 10 -1.44 -32.65 -19.89
C HIS A 10 -0.37 -32.64 -21.00
N ASN A 11 0.77 -33.23 -20.61
CA ASN A 11 1.76 -34.00 -21.38
C ASN A 11 2.67 -33.27 -22.38
N ALA A 12 3.90 -33.00 -21.92
CA ALA A 12 5.11 -33.03 -22.74
C ALA A 12 6.18 -33.86 -21.98
N PRO A 13 6.92 -34.78 -22.64
CA PRO A 13 7.87 -35.67 -21.99
C PRO A 13 9.19 -34.96 -21.62
N PRO A 14 10.04 -35.54 -20.75
CA PRO A 14 11.22 -34.87 -20.23
C PRO A 14 12.36 -34.92 -21.25
N SER A 15 12.82 -33.75 -21.72
CA SER A 15 14.11 -33.65 -22.40
C SER A 15 15.20 -33.37 -21.36
N ASN A 16 16.03 -34.37 -21.13
CA ASN A 16 17.37 -34.18 -20.58
C ASN A 16 18.18 -33.40 -21.62
N ASP A 17 18.56 -32.16 -21.32
CA ASP A 17 19.86 -31.68 -21.77
C ASP A 17 20.41 -30.58 -20.88
N ILE A 18 21.69 -30.76 -20.54
CA ILE A 18 22.47 -29.90 -19.66
C ILE A 18 23.07 -28.81 -20.55
N THR A 19 22.52 -27.60 -20.49
CA THR A 19 23.27 -26.39 -20.87
C THR A 19 23.06 -25.33 -19.79
N ARG A 20 24.19 -24.95 -19.17
CA ARG A 20 24.28 -23.79 -18.28
C ARG A 20 23.90 -22.56 -19.09
N VAL A 21 22.70 -22.05 -18.87
CA VAL A 21 22.30 -20.73 -19.39
C VAL A 21 23.06 -19.70 -18.58
N ASP A 22 24.10 -19.14 -19.19
CA ASP A 22 24.82 -18.00 -18.67
C ASP A 22 23.82 -16.85 -18.49
N CYS A 23 23.79 -16.29 -17.28
CA CYS A 23 22.92 -15.18 -16.96
C CYS A 23 23.50 -13.94 -17.62
N ASP A 24 23.17 -13.71 -18.89
CA ASP A 24 23.48 -12.45 -19.56
C ASP A 24 22.90 -11.31 -18.74
N HIS A 25 23.80 -10.63 -18.02
CA HIS A 25 23.50 -9.37 -17.36
C HIS A 25 23.16 -8.37 -18.46
N VAL A 26 21.87 -8.20 -18.72
CA VAL A 26 21.36 -7.08 -19.51
C VAL A 26 21.91 -5.80 -18.87
N PRO A 27 22.54 -4.90 -19.64
CA PRO A 27 23.06 -3.65 -19.11
C PRO A 27 21.95 -2.92 -18.36
N LEU A 28 22.31 -2.16 -17.33
CA LEU A 28 21.38 -1.24 -16.65
C LEU A 28 20.59 -0.51 -17.73
N CYS A 29 19.30 -0.83 -17.90
CA CYS A 29 18.43 -0.04 -18.76
C CYS A 29 18.65 1.40 -18.31
N SER A 30 19.18 2.26 -19.18
CA SER A 30 19.15 3.68 -18.89
C SER A 30 17.68 3.98 -18.64
N ALA A 31 17.32 4.44 -17.44
CA ALA A 31 15.91 4.67 -17.09
C ALA A 31 15.23 5.62 -18.09
N ASN A 32 16.02 6.36 -18.88
CA ASN A 32 15.60 7.23 -19.96
C ASN A 32 14.98 6.50 -21.16
N ASP A 33 15.26 5.21 -21.37
CA ASP A 33 14.74 4.45 -22.53
C ASP A 33 13.45 3.68 -22.20
N VAL A 34 13.09 3.59 -20.91
CA VAL A 34 11.85 2.96 -20.46
C VAL A 34 10.71 3.97 -20.57
N GLN A 35 9.72 3.66 -21.40
CA GLN A 35 8.53 4.48 -21.58
C GLN A 35 7.37 3.95 -20.74
N LEU A 36 6.58 4.86 -20.15
CA LEU A 36 5.34 4.51 -19.48
C LEU A 36 4.15 4.88 -20.39
N ARG A 37 3.26 3.92 -20.63
CA ARG A 37 2.00 4.17 -21.35
C ARG A 37 0.87 3.33 -20.77
N PHE A 38 -0.36 3.81 -20.91
CA PHE A 38 -1.52 2.99 -20.55
C PHE A 38 -1.66 1.79 -21.50
N LEU A 39 -2.23 0.71 -20.98
CA LEU A 39 -2.61 -0.44 -21.79
C LEU A 39 -3.69 -0.04 -22.79
N VAL A 40 -3.64 -0.65 -23.96
CA VAL A 40 -4.63 -0.50 -25.03
C VAL A 40 -5.17 -1.88 -25.44
N PRO A 41 -6.31 -1.97 -26.14
CA PRO A 41 -6.91 -3.25 -26.51
C PRO A 41 -5.96 -4.20 -27.25
N ASP A 42 -5.05 -3.67 -28.06
CA ASP A 42 -4.06 -4.45 -28.82
C ASP A 42 -3.04 -5.17 -27.92
N ASP A 43 -2.83 -4.72 -26.68
CA ASP A 43 -1.90 -5.33 -25.72
C ASP A 43 -2.45 -6.63 -25.10
N LEU A 44 -3.73 -6.95 -25.28
CA LEU A 44 -4.42 -8.04 -24.57
C LEU A 44 -3.67 -9.36 -24.64
N THR A 45 -3.20 -9.73 -25.82
CA THR A 45 -2.50 -11.01 -26.03
C THR A 45 -1.17 -11.04 -25.29
N GLU A 46 -0.37 -9.98 -25.40
CA GLU A 46 0.92 -9.86 -24.73
C GLU A 46 0.75 -9.83 -23.20
N VAL A 47 -0.15 -8.99 -22.68
CA VAL A 47 -0.42 -8.86 -21.24
C VAL A 47 -0.89 -10.18 -20.65
N ARG A 48 -1.77 -10.91 -21.35
CA ARG A 48 -2.22 -12.23 -20.90
C ARG A 48 -1.06 -13.21 -20.79
N GLN A 49 -0.19 -13.27 -21.81
CA GLN A 49 0.98 -14.16 -21.79
C GLN A 49 1.93 -13.79 -20.64
N LEU A 50 2.24 -12.51 -20.47
CA LEU A 50 3.13 -12.03 -19.41
C LEU A 50 2.55 -12.31 -18.03
N CYS A 51 1.27 -12.05 -17.80
CA CYS A 51 0.63 -12.33 -16.52
C CYS A 51 0.64 -13.82 -16.16
N GLN A 52 0.42 -14.71 -17.14
CA GLN A 52 0.50 -16.17 -16.94
C GLN A 52 1.92 -16.64 -16.59
N GLU A 53 2.95 -15.94 -17.08
CA GLU A 53 4.33 -16.23 -16.74
C GLU A 53 4.73 -15.66 -15.37
N TRP A 54 4.29 -14.44 -15.06
CA TRP A 54 4.77 -13.68 -13.90
C TRP A 54 4.01 -14.04 -12.62
N PHE A 55 2.75 -14.42 -12.73
CA PHE A 55 1.86 -14.66 -11.59
C PHE A 55 1.39 -16.11 -11.55
N PRO A 56 1.35 -16.75 -10.38
CA PRO A 56 0.85 -18.11 -10.22
C PRO A 56 -0.70 -18.17 -10.17
N ILE A 57 -1.38 -17.16 -10.73
CA ILE A 57 -2.83 -16.94 -10.62
C ILE A 57 -3.40 -16.79 -12.03
N ASP A 58 -4.49 -17.50 -12.31
CA ASP A 58 -5.21 -17.40 -13.57
C ASP A 58 -6.34 -16.37 -13.47
N TYR A 59 -6.18 -15.25 -14.16
CA TYR A 59 -7.25 -14.27 -14.37
C TYR A 59 -8.15 -14.71 -15.54
N PRO A 60 -9.48 -14.47 -15.46
CA PRO A 60 -10.39 -14.78 -16.57
C PRO A 60 -10.13 -13.85 -17.77
N LEU A 61 -10.50 -14.27 -18.98
CA LEU A 61 -10.33 -13.47 -20.20
C LEU A 61 -11.00 -12.08 -20.08
N SER A 62 -12.19 -12.03 -19.50
CA SER A 62 -12.92 -10.77 -19.27
C SER A 62 -12.15 -9.77 -18.42
N TRP A 63 -11.30 -10.24 -17.49
CA TRP A 63 -10.44 -9.35 -16.72
C TRP A 63 -9.37 -8.71 -17.59
N TYR A 64 -8.77 -9.47 -18.52
CA TYR A 64 -7.79 -8.93 -19.46
C TYR A 64 -8.43 -7.92 -20.41
N GLU A 65 -9.62 -8.22 -20.94
CA GLU A 65 -10.40 -7.31 -21.77
C GLU A 65 -10.72 -5.99 -21.04
N ASP A 66 -11.13 -6.09 -19.76
CA ASP A 66 -11.43 -4.95 -18.91
C ASP A 66 -10.21 -4.05 -18.68
N ILE A 67 -9.04 -4.61 -18.34
CA ILE A 67 -7.86 -3.79 -18.00
C ILE A 67 -7.20 -3.14 -19.22
N THR A 68 -7.43 -3.64 -20.43
CA THR A 68 -6.90 -3.06 -21.67
C THR A 68 -7.86 -2.09 -22.35
N SER A 69 -9.15 -2.12 -22.01
CA SER A 69 -10.19 -1.41 -22.75
C SER A 69 -11.01 -0.45 -21.88
N SER A 70 -11.06 -0.65 -20.57
CA SER A 70 -11.85 0.16 -19.64
C SER A 70 -11.05 1.29 -19.02
N THR A 71 -11.68 2.46 -18.87
CA THR A 71 -11.14 3.59 -18.09
C THR A 71 -11.30 3.42 -16.58
N ARG A 72 -11.95 2.34 -16.13
CA ARG A 72 -12.13 2.01 -14.71
C ARG A 72 -10.80 1.75 -14.00
N PHE A 73 -9.81 1.23 -14.73
CA PHE A 73 -8.54 0.82 -14.15
C PHE A 73 -7.45 1.84 -14.48
N PHE A 74 -6.58 2.07 -13.50
CA PHE A 74 -5.26 2.60 -13.77
C PHE A 74 -4.37 1.44 -14.21
N ALA A 75 -4.28 1.21 -15.52
CA ALA A 75 -3.56 0.10 -16.11
C ALA A 75 -2.37 0.61 -16.94
N LEU A 76 -1.19 0.65 -16.32
CA LEU A 76 0.01 1.28 -16.86
C LEU A 76 1.10 0.24 -17.12
N ALA A 77 1.67 0.27 -18.32
CA ALA A 77 2.80 -0.55 -18.74
C ALA A 77 4.11 0.25 -18.76
N ALA A 78 5.20 -0.43 -18.44
CA ALA A 78 6.57 -0.03 -18.74
C ALA A 78 7.04 -0.77 -19.99
N VAL A 79 7.46 0.00 -21.00
CA VAL A 79 7.82 -0.49 -22.33
C VAL A 79 9.28 -0.18 -22.60
N TYR A 80 10.00 -1.16 -23.13
CA TYR A 80 11.40 -1.04 -23.56
C TYR A 80 11.58 -1.81 -24.86
N ASN A 81 12.18 -1.19 -25.88
CA ASN A 81 12.33 -1.76 -27.22
C ASN A 81 11.02 -2.35 -27.78
N LEU A 82 9.92 -1.59 -27.67
CA LEU A 82 8.57 -1.95 -28.11
C LEU A 82 7.92 -3.14 -27.39
N ALA A 83 8.56 -3.72 -26.37
CA ALA A 83 8.02 -4.82 -25.57
C ALA A 83 7.58 -4.35 -24.17
N ILE A 84 6.49 -4.91 -23.66
CA ILE A 84 6.05 -4.68 -22.28
C ILE A 84 6.97 -5.45 -21.34
N ILE A 85 7.74 -4.71 -20.54
CA ILE A 85 8.69 -5.28 -19.57
C ILE A 85 8.21 -5.19 -18.13
N GLY A 86 7.10 -4.50 -17.87
CA GLY A 86 6.43 -4.43 -16.58
C GLY A 86 5.06 -3.79 -16.69
N LEU A 87 4.20 -4.04 -15.70
CA LEU A 87 2.88 -3.42 -15.63
C LEU A 87 2.42 -3.25 -14.19
N ILE A 88 1.57 -2.26 -13.97
CA ILE A 88 0.78 -2.09 -12.75
C ILE A 88 -0.68 -1.87 -13.14
N VAL A 89 -1.57 -2.60 -12.47
CA VAL A 89 -3.02 -2.47 -12.62
C VAL A 89 -3.61 -2.20 -11.27
N ALA A 90 -4.30 -1.06 -11.15
CA ALA A 90 -5.01 -0.68 -9.94
C ALA A 90 -6.44 -0.23 -10.24
N GLU A 91 -7.32 -0.42 -9.27
CA GLU A 91 -8.70 0.05 -9.30
C GLU A 91 -8.92 1.03 -8.16
N ILE A 92 -9.49 2.20 -8.47
CA ILE A 92 -9.98 3.13 -7.46
C ILE A 92 -11.44 2.77 -7.21
N LYS A 93 -11.79 2.43 -5.97
CA LYS A 93 -13.16 2.07 -5.61
C LYS A 93 -13.57 2.62 -4.25
N PRO A 94 -14.88 2.85 -4.03
CA PRO A 94 -15.39 3.26 -2.72
C PRO A 94 -15.03 2.24 -1.64
N TYR A 95 -14.58 2.71 -0.47
CA TYR A 95 -14.17 1.82 0.63
C TYR A 95 -15.31 0.93 1.12
N ARG A 96 -16.56 1.40 1.05
CA ARG A 96 -17.75 0.57 1.34
C ARG A 96 -17.79 -0.73 0.52
N ASN A 97 -17.20 -0.74 -0.68
CA ASN A 97 -17.18 -1.88 -1.60
C ASN A 97 -15.91 -2.76 -1.47
N VAL A 98 -15.03 -2.51 -0.50
CA VAL A 98 -13.94 -3.47 -0.23
C VAL A 98 -14.50 -4.78 0.32
N ASN A 99 -13.78 -5.86 0.09
CA ASN A 99 -14.18 -7.18 0.59
C ASN A 99 -14.16 -7.22 2.12
N LYS A 100 -14.80 -8.23 2.70
CA LYS A 100 -14.95 -8.33 4.16
C LYS A 100 -13.62 -8.49 4.87
N GLU A 101 -12.69 -9.23 4.27
CA GLU A 101 -11.35 -9.47 4.80
C GLU A 101 -10.48 -8.21 4.90
N ASP A 102 -10.78 -7.18 4.08
CA ASP A 102 -10.07 -5.91 4.03
C ASP A 102 -10.79 -4.79 4.79
N LYS A 103 -11.87 -5.14 5.51
CA LYS A 103 -12.51 -4.20 6.44
C LYS A 103 -11.57 -3.96 7.62
N GLY A 104 -11.49 -2.72 8.05
CA GLY A 104 -10.56 -2.29 9.11
C GLY A 104 -9.30 -1.59 8.59
N ILE A 105 -9.11 -1.52 7.27
CA ILE A 105 -8.08 -0.64 6.68
C ILE A 105 -8.36 0.82 7.06
N LEU A 106 -9.60 1.29 6.88
CA LEU A 106 -10.01 2.63 7.28
C LEU A 106 -11.04 2.58 8.43
N PRO A 107 -11.03 3.57 9.35
CA PRO A 107 -12.08 3.74 10.33
C PRO A 107 -13.43 4.00 9.65
N ASP A 108 -14.52 3.50 10.25
CA ASP A 108 -15.87 3.59 9.67
C ASP A 108 -16.36 5.03 9.43
N SER A 109 -15.88 6.00 10.21
CA SER A 109 -16.21 7.41 10.01
C SER A 109 -15.65 7.94 8.68
N MET A 110 -14.39 7.62 8.39
CA MET A 110 -13.70 8.00 7.16
C MET A 110 -14.16 7.15 5.97
N GLY A 111 -14.29 5.84 6.20
CA GLY A 111 -14.61 4.85 5.18
C GLY A 111 -15.97 5.03 4.50
N ARG A 112 -16.89 5.83 5.07
CA ARG A 112 -18.21 6.12 4.48
C ARG A 112 -18.13 6.94 3.19
N THR A 113 -17.17 7.84 3.11
CA THR A 113 -17.00 8.78 1.98
C THR A 113 -15.66 8.62 1.27
N ALA A 114 -14.76 7.81 1.82
CA ALA A 114 -13.44 7.57 1.25
C ALA A 114 -13.46 6.54 0.12
N ASP A 115 -12.53 6.74 -0.81
CA ASP A 115 -12.12 5.74 -1.79
C ASP A 115 -10.80 5.08 -1.36
N VAL A 116 -10.50 3.95 -1.98
CA VAL A 116 -9.23 3.25 -1.83
C VAL A 116 -8.70 2.82 -3.20
N GLY A 117 -7.38 2.83 -3.36
CA GLY A 117 -6.69 2.24 -4.49
C GLY A 117 -6.36 0.78 -4.20
N TYR A 118 -6.90 -0.15 -4.96
CA TYR A 118 -6.54 -1.56 -4.87
C TYR A 118 -5.55 -1.91 -5.98
N ILE A 119 -4.34 -2.35 -5.66
CA ILE A 119 -3.39 -2.86 -6.65
C ILE A 119 -3.76 -4.32 -6.94
N LEU A 120 -4.28 -4.57 -8.14
CA LEU A 120 -4.67 -5.91 -8.60
C LEU A 120 -3.45 -6.71 -9.06
N SER A 121 -2.53 -6.03 -9.75
CA SER A 121 -1.33 -6.65 -10.33
C SER A 121 -0.18 -5.65 -10.38
N LEU A 122 1.02 -6.11 -10.02
CA LEU A 122 2.28 -5.41 -10.23
C LEU A 122 3.33 -6.44 -10.59
N GLY A 123 3.87 -6.35 -11.80
CA GLY A 123 4.83 -7.31 -12.32
C GLY A 123 5.91 -6.64 -13.15
N VAL A 124 7.09 -7.25 -13.12
CA VAL A 124 8.22 -6.87 -13.98
C VAL A 124 8.83 -8.15 -14.51
N HIS A 125 9.12 -8.16 -15.80
CA HIS A 125 9.79 -9.24 -16.51
C HIS A 125 11.09 -9.62 -15.79
N ARG A 126 11.37 -10.92 -15.66
CA ARG A 126 12.43 -11.43 -14.77
C ARG A 126 13.80 -10.83 -15.07
N SER A 127 14.17 -10.70 -16.35
CA SER A 127 15.45 -10.12 -16.78
C SER A 127 15.59 -8.62 -16.50
N HIS A 128 14.49 -7.92 -16.24
CA HIS A 128 14.45 -6.47 -15.99
C HIS A 128 14.18 -6.14 -14.51
N ARG A 129 14.10 -7.15 -13.64
CA ARG A 129 13.91 -6.93 -12.19
C ARG A 129 15.14 -6.27 -11.58
N ARG A 130 14.93 -5.62 -10.43
CA ARG A 130 15.95 -4.90 -9.65
C ARG A 130 16.57 -3.68 -10.35
N ASN A 131 16.06 -3.29 -11.53
CA ASN A 131 16.48 -2.08 -12.25
C ASN A 131 15.50 -0.90 -12.08
N GLY A 132 14.79 -0.83 -10.95
CA GLY A 132 13.92 0.32 -10.64
C GLY A 132 12.57 0.39 -11.37
N ILE A 133 12.24 -0.52 -12.29
CA ILE A 133 10.97 -0.47 -13.05
C ILE A 133 9.72 -0.64 -12.17
N GLY A 134 9.70 -1.62 -11.27
CA GLY A 134 8.55 -1.80 -10.36
C GLY A 134 8.36 -0.60 -9.43
N SER A 135 9.49 0.02 -9.07
CA SER A 135 9.55 1.27 -8.34
C SER A 135 8.91 2.42 -9.13
N LEU A 136 9.31 2.59 -10.39
CA LEU A 136 8.77 3.59 -11.32
C LEU A 136 7.26 3.43 -11.54
N LEU A 137 6.78 2.20 -11.74
CA LEU A 137 5.36 1.90 -11.91
C LEU A 137 4.54 2.24 -10.66
N LEU A 138 5.04 1.87 -9.48
CA LEU A 138 4.38 2.20 -8.22
C LEU A 138 4.35 3.71 -7.99
N ASP A 139 5.46 4.41 -8.26
CA ASP A 139 5.53 5.87 -8.12
C ASP A 139 4.56 6.58 -9.06
N ALA A 140 4.41 6.11 -10.29
CA ALA A 140 3.41 6.64 -11.23
C ALA A 140 1.97 6.49 -10.69
N LEU A 141 1.64 5.34 -10.11
CA LEU A 141 0.33 5.14 -9.45
C LEU A 141 0.17 6.05 -8.23
N MET A 142 1.17 6.13 -7.35
CA MET A 142 1.12 6.98 -6.16
C MET A 142 0.87 8.43 -6.56
N ASN A 143 1.63 8.94 -7.53
CA ASN A 143 1.49 10.31 -8.04
C ASN A 143 0.09 10.57 -8.61
N HIS A 144 -0.47 9.60 -9.35
CA HIS A 144 -1.84 9.69 -9.83
C HIS A 144 -2.85 9.82 -8.69
N LEU A 145 -2.71 9.00 -7.64
CA LEU A 145 -3.64 8.96 -6.50
C LEU A 145 -3.48 10.09 -5.48
N THR A 146 -2.36 10.80 -5.48
CA THR A 146 -2.12 11.95 -4.59
C THR A 146 -2.42 13.30 -5.23
N THR A 147 -3.06 13.32 -6.41
CA THR A 147 -3.55 14.55 -7.04
C THR A 147 -4.72 15.16 -6.25
N VAL A 148 -4.93 16.47 -6.40
CA VAL A 148 -6.01 17.20 -5.69
C VAL A 148 -7.39 16.62 -5.99
N GLU A 149 -7.63 16.20 -7.23
CA GLU A 149 -8.90 15.58 -7.66
C GLU A 149 -9.18 14.23 -6.98
N ARG A 150 -8.14 13.55 -6.49
CA ARG A 150 -8.22 12.22 -5.87
C ARG A 150 -8.01 12.28 -4.35
N HIS A 151 -8.26 13.44 -3.74
CA HIS A 151 -8.14 13.60 -2.30
C HIS A 151 -9.07 12.66 -1.51
N SER A 152 -10.12 12.10 -2.13
CA SER A 152 -11.02 11.10 -1.52
C SER A 152 -10.33 9.76 -1.28
N VAL A 153 -9.26 9.44 -2.01
CA VAL A 153 -8.51 8.19 -1.86
C VAL A 153 -7.65 8.28 -0.59
N LYS A 154 -7.92 7.43 0.39
CA LYS A 154 -7.26 7.49 1.71
C LYS A 154 -6.25 6.38 1.96
N ALA A 155 -6.30 5.31 1.19
CA ALA A 155 -5.35 4.21 1.30
C ALA A 155 -5.14 3.53 -0.04
N ILE A 156 -3.96 2.94 -0.20
CA ILE A 156 -3.61 2.01 -1.27
C ILE A 156 -3.34 0.67 -0.62
N PHE A 157 -3.95 -0.40 -1.11
CA PHE A 157 -3.77 -1.72 -0.54
C PHE A 157 -3.61 -2.79 -1.62
N LEU A 158 -3.05 -3.93 -1.22
CA LEU A 158 -2.77 -5.05 -2.10
C LEU A 158 -2.69 -6.36 -1.33
N HIS A 159 -2.76 -7.45 -2.08
CA HIS A 159 -2.51 -8.79 -1.56
C HIS A 159 -1.22 -9.37 -2.12
N THR A 160 -0.47 -10.09 -1.29
CA THR A 160 0.68 -10.88 -1.74
C THR A 160 0.72 -12.21 -1.00
N LEU A 161 1.31 -13.24 -1.61
CA LEU A 161 1.56 -14.51 -0.93
C LEU A 161 2.50 -14.29 0.26
N THR A 162 2.27 -15.00 1.36
CA THR A 162 3.17 -14.96 2.54
C THR A 162 4.58 -15.44 2.21
N THR A 163 4.72 -16.28 1.17
CA THR A 163 6.00 -16.80 0.68
C THR A 163 6.69 -15.88 -0.34
N ASN A 164 6.03 -14.81 -0.81
CA ASN A 164 6.59 -13.90 -1.81
C ASN A 164 7.49 -12.84 -1.16
N GLN A 165 8.63 -13.29 -0.62
CA GLN A 165 9.62 -12.46 0.05
C GLN A 165 10.09 -11.26 -0.79
N PRO A 166 10.36 -11.41 -2.11
CA PRO A 166 10.74 -10.26 -2.94
C PRO A 166 9.68 -9.14 -2.99
N ALA A 167 8.39 -9.49 -3.02
CA ALA A 167 7.32 -8.51 -3.00
C ALA A 167 7.13 -7.89 -1.61
N ILE A 168 7.19 -8.70 -0.56
CA ILE A 168 7.12 -8.23 0.84
C ILE A 168 8.18 -7.15 1.08
N PHE A 169 9.46 -7.45 0.83
CA PHE A 169 10.53 -6.47 1.01
C PHE A 169 10.37 -5.24 0.10
N PHE A 170 9.88 -5.42 -1.12
CA PHE A 170 9.62 -4.30 -2.02
C PHE A 170 8.57 -3.34 -1.45
N TYR A 171 7.43 -3.87 -0.98
CA TYR A 171 6.34 -3.05 -0.45
C TYR A 171 6.68 -2.42 0.91
N GLU A 172 7.32 -3.15 1.81
CA GLU A 172 7.80 -2.60 3.09
C GLU A 172 8.78 -1.43 2.90
N LYS A 173 9.74 -1.58 1.98
CA LYS A 173 10.67 -0.50 1.59
C LYS A 173 9.93 0.72 1.02
N ARG A 174 8.76 0.51 0.45
CA ARG A 174 7.86 1.53 -0.11
C ARG A 174 6.80 2.01 0.88
N ARG A 175 7.03 1.81 2.19
CA ARG A 175 6.18 2.26 3.31
C ARG A 175 4.78 1.64 3.33
N PHE A 176 4.59 0.52 2.66
CA PHE A 176 3.43 -0.31 2.94
C PHE A 176 3.68 -1.06 4.24
N THR A 177 2.66 -1.11 5.08
CA THR A 177 2.66 -1.86 6.34
C THR A 177 1.77 -3.08 6.21
N LEU A 178 2.19 -4.19 6.82
CA LEU A 178 1.36 -5.37 6.95
C LEU A 178 0.07 -5.01 7.73
N HIS A 179 -1.08 -5.29 7.14
CA HIS A 179 -2.39 -5.06 7.74
C HIS A 179 -2.97 -6.34 8.33
N SER A 180 -3.08 -7.39 7.51
CA SER A 180 -3.78 -8.63 7.87
C SER A 180 -3.12 -9.86 7.27
N PHE A 181 -3.21 -10.98 7.99
CA PHE A 181 -2.92 -12.32 7.48
C PHE A 181 -4.22 -12.98 7.00
N LEU A 182 -4.18 -13.55 5.81
CA LEU A 182 -5.33 -14.13 5.13
C LEU A 182 -5.09 -15.64 4.91
N PRO A 183 -5.61 -16.52 5.78
CA PRO A 183 -5.40 -17.96 5.66
C PRO A 183 -6.07 -18.51 4.40
N TYR A 184 -5.36 -19.35 3.64
CA TYR A 184 -5.84 -20.01 2.42
C TYR A 184 -6.47 -19.08 1.37
N TYR A 185 -6.06 -17.82 1.33
CA TYR A 185 -6.61 -16.79 0.44
C TYR A 185 -6.43 -17.10 -1.05
N TYR A 186 -5.26 -17.64 -1.41
CA TYR A 186 -4.94 -17.97 -2.80
C TYR A 186 -5.17 -19.45 -3.06
N ASN A 187 -5.78 -19.78 -4.19
CA ASN A 187 -5.86 -21.16 -4.68
C ASN A 187 -4.83 -21.36 -5.79
N ILE A 188 -3.70 -22.00 -5.49
CA ILE A 188 -2.64 -22.27 -6.46
C ILE A 188 -2.58 -23.78 -6.69
N ARG A 189 -3.00 -24.20 -7.89
CA ARG A 189 -3.04 -25.62 -8.31
C ARG A 189 -3.85 -26.51 -7.36
N GLY A 190 -5.04 -26.03 -6.97
CA GLY A 190 -5.94 -26.74 -6.05
C GLY A 190 -5.47 -26.75 -4.59
N LYS A 191 -4.35 -26.08 -4.27
CA LYS A 191 -3.83 -25.96 -2.91
C LYS A 191 -4.05 -24.54 -2.41
N GLY A 192 -4.75 -24.43 -1.28
CA GLY A 192 -4.87 -23.17 -0.56
C GLY A 192 -3.50 -22.68 -0.08
N LYS A 193 -3.25 -21.39 -0.24
CA LYS A 193 -2.02 -20.69 0.15
C LYS A 193 -2.39 -19.40 0.85
N ASP A 194 -1.62 -19.07 1.87
CA ASP A 194 -1.89 -17.89 2.68
C ASP A 194 -1.47 -16.60 1.95
N GLY A 195 -2.18 -15.53 2.26
CA GLY A 195 -1.90 -14.19 1.78
C GLY A 195 -1.64 -13.21 2.92
N PHE A 196 -1.06 -12.08 2.57
CA PHE A 196 -0.98 -10.89 3.39
C PHE A 196 -1.68 -9.74 2.68
N THR A 197 -2.41 -8.93 3.44
CA THR A 197 -2.85 -7.60 3.02
C THR A 197 -1.79 -6.59 3.44
N TYR A 198 -1.29 -5.79 2.49
CA TYR A 198 -0.40 -4.66 2.74
C TYR A 198 -1.12 -3.36 2.42
N VAL A 199 -0.87 -2.32 3.22
CA VAL A 199 -1.54 -1.02 3.11
C VAL A 199 -0.54 0.13 3.20
N ASN A 200 -0.73 1.15 2.37
CA ASN A 200 -0.08 2.45 2.49
C ASN A 200 -1.15 3.55 2.57
N TYR A 201 -1.12 4.37 3.62
CA TYR A 201 -2.09 5.43 3.84
C TYR A 201 -1.64 6.74 3.17
N ILE A 202 -2.55 7.37 2.43
CA ILE A 202 -2.28 8.59 1.67
C ILE A 202 -3.37 9.65 1.93
N ASN A 203 -3.12 10.90 1.55
CA ASN A 203 -4.11 11.99 1.62
C ASN A 203 -4.80 12.14 3.00
N GLY A 204 -4.05 11.89 4.08
CA GLY A 204 -4.56 11.95 5.46
C GLY A 204 -5.34 10.72 5.93
N GLY A 205 -5.36 9.63 5.16
CA GLY A 205 -5.85 8.35 5.64
C GLY A 205 -5.02 7.80 6.79
N HIS A 206 -5.63 6.95 7.60
CA HIS A 206 -4.99 6.30 8.74
C HIS A 206 -5.79 5.05 9.14
N PRO A 207 -5.18 4.08 9.87
CA PRO A 207 -5.91 2.94 10.41
C PRO A 207 -6.89 3.38 11.52
N PRO A 208 -7.88 2.54 11.88
CA PRO A 208 -8.67 2.72 13.09
C PRO A 208 -7.77 2.87 14.32
N TRP A 209 -8.07 3.82 15.19
CA TRP A 209 -7.28 4.05 16.40
C TRP A 209 -7.49 2.92 17.39
N THR A 210 -6.40 2.42 17.95
CA THR A 210 -6.48 1.51 19.10
C THR A 210 -6.70 2.30 20.40
N LEU A 211 -7.13 1.61 21.45
CA LEU A 211 -7.26 2.22 22.78
C LEU A 211 -5.92 2.83 23.26
N LEU A 212 -4.80 2.18 22.94
CA LEU A 212 -3.46 2.67 23.27
C LEU A 212 -3.13 3.97 22.54
N ASP A 213 -3.59 4.13 21.29
CA ASP A 213 -3.38 5.37 20.53
C ASP A 213 -4.17 6.52 21.13
N HIS A 214 -5.40 6.27 21.59
CA HIS A 214 -6.16 7.24 22.36
C HIS A 214 -5.43 7.65 23.64
N ILE A 215 -4.96 6.67 24.43
CA ILE A 215 -4.23 6.95 25.68
C ILE A 215 -2.97 7.77 25.40
N LYS A 216 -2.16 7.38 24.39
CA LYS A 216 -0.96 8.14 23.98
C LYS A 216 -1.31 9.55 23.54
N HIS A 217 -2.36 9.72 22.75
CA HIS A 217 -2.82 11.03 22.29
C HIS A 217 -3.20 11.94 23.47
N TYR A 218 -4.01 11.44 24.40
CA TYR A 218 -4.39 12.18 25.60
C TYR A 218 -3.19 12.47 26.51
N ALA A 219 -2.29 11.51 26.73
CA ALA A 219 -1.07 11.71 27.51
C ALA A 219 -0.16 12.80 26.91
N THR A 220 -0.04 12.82 25.58
CA THR A 220 0.74 13.84 24.85
C THR A 220 0.07 15.21 24.96
N LYS A 221 -1.25 15.27 24.82
CA LYS A 221 -2.03 16.51 25.00
C LYS A 221 -1.88 17.05 26.42
N VAL A 222 -2.00 16.20 27.44
CA VAL A 222 -1.79 16.53 28.87
C VAL A 222 -0.37 17.00 29.14
N ARG A 223 0.66 16.38 28.53
CA ARG A 223 2.04 16.88 28.61
C ARG A 223 2.19 18.27 27.99
N HIS A 224 1.52 18.56 26.88
CA HIS A 224 1.54 19.90 26.30
C HIS A 224 0.75 20.93 27.11
N THR A 225 -0.36 20.56 27.77
CA THR A 225 -1.05 21.42 28.74
C THR A 225 -0.37 21.50 30.11
N SER A 226 0.63 20.66 30.38
CA SER A 226 1.37 20.70 31.65
C SER A 226 2.11 22.03 31.84
N THR A 227 2.47 22.73 30.76
CA THR A 227 2.97 24.11 30.82
C THR A 227 1.94 25.07 31.41
N LEU A 228 0.64 24.85 31.12
CA LEU A 228 -0.47 25.62 31.69
C LEU A 228 -0.66 25.30 33.18
N CYS A 229 -0.52 24.02 33.57
CA CYS A 229 -0.54 23.62 34.98
C CYS A 229 0.66 24.18 35.76
N VAL A 230 1.87 24.16 35.18
CA VAL A 230 3.08 24.75 35.77
C VAL A 230 2.95 26.27 35.88
N TRP A 231 2.40 26.93 34.86
CA TRP A 231 2.11 28.37 34.89
C TRP A 231 1.08 28.73 35.96
N MET A 232 -0.03 27.99 36.06
CA MET A 232 -1.05 28.16 37.11
C MET A 232 -0.46 27.95 38.50
N ALA A 233 0.34 26.90 38.71
CA ALA A 233 1.01 26.64 39.97
C ALA A 233 1.96 27.77 40.36
N SER A 234 2.71 28.34 39.40
CA SER A 234 3.58 29.49 39.64
C SER A 234 2.82 30.74 40.07
N ARG A 235 1.62 30.98 39.51
CA ARG A 235 0.77 32.10 39.90
C ARG A 235 0.18 31.92 41.30
N VAL A 236 -0.26 30.72 41.63
CA VAL A 236 -0.73 30.39 42.99
C VAL A 236 0.39 30.57 44.02
N GLN A 237 1.61 30.11 43.73
CA GLN A 237 2.76 30.32 44.63
C GLN A 237 3.08 31.81 44.82
N GLN A 238 2.99 32.64 43.79
CA GLN A 238 3.18 34.08 43.91
C GLN A 238 2.11 34.73 44.80
N VAL A 239 0.84 34.34 44.64
CA VAL A 239 -0.26 34.83 45.48
C VAL A 239 -0.09 34.41 46.94
N VAL A 240 0.27 33.14 47.19
CA VAL A 240 0.54 32.64 48.54
C VAL A 240 1.69 33.39 49.20
N ARG A 241 2.81 33.60 48.48
CA ARG A 241 3.95 34.39 48.98
C ARG A 241 3.56 35.83 49.29
N TRP A 242 2.76 36.45 48.43
CA TRP A 242 2.24 37.80 48.67
C TRP A 242 1.36 37.87 49.91
N PHE A 243 0.45 36.90 50.10
CA PHE A 243 -0.38 36.80 51.30
C PHE A 243 0.46 36.60 52.56
N TYR A 244 1.46 35.71 52.51
CA TYR A 244 2.35 35.44 53.64
C TYR A 244 3.15 36.68 54.04
N HIS A 245 3.69 37.41 53.05
CA HIS A 245 4.42 38.66 53.29
C HIS A 245 3.51 39.75 53.87
N LYS A 246 2.28 39.89 53.36
CA LYS A 246 1.30 40.86 53.87
C LYS A 246 0.80 40.52 55.27
N LEU A 247 0.73 39.24 55.62
CA LEU A 247 0.38 38.78 56.96
C LEU A 247 1.52 39.05 57.97
N LEU A 248 2.77 38.72 57.60
CA LEU A 248 3.96 39.00 58.41
C LEU A 248 4.15 40.50 58.70
N MET A 249 3.95 41.35 57.69
CA MET A 249 4.02 42.82 57.86
C MET A 249 2.91 43.39 58.74
N ARG A 250 1.78 42.69 58.90
CA ARG A 250 0.70 43.08 59.82
C ARG A 250 0.99 42.74 61.27
N PHE A 251 1.80 41.72 61.53
CA PHE A 251 2.20 41.32 62.88
C PHE A 251 3.38 42.14 63.42
N ASN A 252 4.25 42.66 62.55
CA ASN A 252 5.39 43.52 62.94
C ASN A 252 5.01 44.99 63.22
N PHE A 253 3.72 45.33 63.30
CA PHE A 253 3.21 46.69 63.56
C PHE A 253 2.43 46.79 64.90
N ILE A 254 2.53 45.77 65.75
CA ILE A 254 1.99 45.75 67.11
C ILE A 254 3.16 45.58 68.09
N GLU A 255 4.01 46.61 68.18
CA GLU A 255 4.89 46.91 69.31
C GLU A 255 4.94 48.42 69.50
#